data_AF-A0A660QEM2-F1
#
_entry.id   AF-A0A660QEM2-F1
#
_cell.length_a   1.000
_cell.length_b   1.000
_cell.length_c   1.000
_cell.angle_alpha   90.00
_cell.angle_beta   90.00
_cell.angle_gamma   90.00
#
_symmetry.space_group_name_H-M   'P 1'
#
loop_
_entity.id
_entity.type
_entity.pdbx_description
1 polymer ?
#
loop_
_entity_poly.entity_id
_entity_poly.type
_entity_poly.pdbx_seq_one_letter_code
_entity_poly.pdbx_strand_id
1 'polypeptide(L)'
;MIRQRWGSKAFRKHVFGILTKPAYFKLALKARAAHDLIGWHRAGRTAEARTRKLAEKPGRFFLERFSFGMLPIGLHRLCLRPIIAWKSIVAFFKFIYDFAVDEAFREKWFLNQVAEGEEDGMLTKEEHDHIVSIIKEPFIVKYLKSMAVHFATIPVTQIVSIITGGFVAAYVLGKGGSMADASLAFAGIVALFQVTPISPGSLCRGFYVVYLMIHERNWRDYLVAAPLSFVKYIGYLAFPLQMTTTYPHLARFLVSRRATSLVHIIPVFGEHGALLEHWVFDLFFNVPQIMGRHIKGLLTAWMLLGMVVILPALFVASTKGWVGLMIALVAVFICPRMVFYPILCRNK
;
A
#
# COMPACT_ATOMS: atom_id res chain seq x y z
N MET A 1 -23.05 -18.76 -21.81
CA MET A 1 -23.03 -17.45 -22.53
C MET A 1 -22.79 -17.54 -24.04
N ILE A 2 -21.83 -18.33 -24.55
CA ILE A 2 -21.53 -18.40 -26.01
C ILE A 2 -22.72 -18.91 -26.85
N ARG A 3 -23.40 -19.97 -26.38
CA ARG A 3 -24.60 -20.55 -27.03
C ARG A 3 -25.78 -19.56 -27.16
N GLN A 4 -26.04 -18.75 -26.13
CA GLN A 4 -27.09 -17.72 -26.15
C GLN A 4 -26.79 -16.58 -27.14
N ARG A 5 -25.53 -16.15 -27.24
CA ARG A 5 -25.15 -15.09 -28.19
C ARG A 5 -25.20 -15.58 -29.64
N TRP A 6 -24.89 -16.84 -29.91
CA TRP A 6 -24.99 -17.44 -31.24
C TRP A 6 -26.43 -17.56 -31.76
N GLY A 7 -27.41 -17.70 -30.85
CA GLY A 7 -28.84 -17.72 -31.20
C GLY A 7 -29.36 -16.39 -31.77
N SER A 8 -28.75 -15.26 -31.38
CA SER A 8 -29.16 -13.93 -31.84
C SER A 8 -28.92 -13.74 -33.34
N LYS A 9 -29.99 -13.41 -34.08
CA LYS A 9 -29.93 -13.08 -35.51
C LYS A 9 -29.05 -11.86 -35.77
N ALA A 10 -29.07 -10.87 -34.86
CA ALA A 10 -28.24 -9.67 -34.94
C ALA A 10 -26.74 -9.98 -34.78
N PHE A 11 -26.39 -10.85 -33.82
CA PHE A 11 -24.99 -11.27 -33.61
C PHE A 11 -24.44 -12.05 -34.81
N ARG A 12 -25.22 -12.99 -35.36
CA ARG A 12 -24.85 -13.73 -36.57
C ARG A 12 -24.65 -12.81 -37.77
N LYS A 13 -25.56 -11.85 -37.99
CA LYS A 13 -25.43 -10.84 -39.05
C LYS A 13 -24.18 -9.97 -38.87
N HIS A 14 -23.84 -9.62 -37.63
CA HIS A 14 -22.63 -8.86 -37.31
C HIS A 14 -21.36 -9.65 -37.61
N VAL A 15 -21.24 -10.90 -37.13
CA VAL A 15 -20.07 -11.76 -37.38
C VAL A 15 -19.91 -12.07 -38.87
N PHE A 16 -21.01 -12.43 -39.54
CA PHE A 16 -20.98 -12.71 -40.97
C PHE A 16 -20.63 -11.45 -41.78
N GLY A 17 -21.14 -10.28 -41.39
CA GLY A 17 -20.78 -9.00 -42.00
C GLY A 17 -19.30 -8.63 -41.84
N ILE A 18 -18.68 -8.96 -40.70
CA ILE A 18 -17.24 -8.77 -40.48
C ILE A 18 -16.42 -9.62 -41.46
N LEU A 19 -16.83 -10.87 -41.70
CA LEU A 19 -16.08 -11.81 -42.53
C LEU A 19 -16.31 -11.60 -44.04
N THR A 20 -17.51 -11.19 -44.44
CA THR A 20 -17.90 -11.15 -45.86
C THR A 20 -17.87 -9.75 -46.48
N LYS A 21 -17.96 -8.68 -45.69
CA LYS A 21 -18.05 -7.30 -46.22
C LYS A 21 -16.84 -6.46 -45.79
N PRO A 22 -15.90 -6.15 -46.70
CA PRO A 22 -14.69 -5.41 -46.35
C PRO A 22 -14.97 -3.99 -45.84
N ALA A 23 -16.02 -3.32 -46.35
CA ALA A 23 -16.45 -2.02 -45.85
C ALA A 23 -16.98 -2.09 -44.40
N TYR A 24 -17.74 -3.15 -44.08
CA TYR A 24 -18.27 -3.36 -42.74
C TYR A 24 -17.16 -3.76 -41.75
N PHE A 25 -16.19 -4.57 -42.19
CA PHE A 25 -14.99 -4.89 -41.43
C PHE A 25 -14.21 -3.63 -41.03
N LYS A 26 -13.95 -2.72 -41.98
CA LYS A 26 -13.28 -1.43 -41.70
C LYS A 26 -14.06 -0.57 -40.71
N LEU A 27 -15.39 -0.50 -40.85
CA LEU A 27 -16.25 0.24 -39.92
C LEU A 27 -16.22 -0.36 -38.52
N ALA A 28 -16.30 -1.70 -38.40
CA ALA A 28 -16.24 -2.41 -37.15
C ALA A 28 -14.88 -2.22 -36.44
N LEU A 29 -13.77 -2.28 -37.19
CA LEU A 29 -12.44 -1.98 -36.66
C LEU A 29 -12.32 -0.54 -36.16
N LYS A 30 -12.85 0.43 -36.91
CA LYS A 30 -12.84 1.85 -36.50
C LYS A 30 -13.65 2.06 -35.22
N ALA A 31 -14.84 1.45 -35.14
CA ALA A 31 -15.69 1.52 -33.95
C ALA A 31 -15.02 0.87 -32.73
N ARG A 32 -14.38 -0.29 -32.93
CA ARG A 32 -13.64 -0.98 -31.85
C ARG A 32 -12.45 -0.15 -31.37
N ALA A 33 -11.65 0.37 -32.30
CA ALA A 33 -10.52 1.23 -32.00
C ALA A 33 -10.96 2.48 -31.22
N ALA A 34 -12.04 3.15 -31.64
CA ALA A 34 -12.58 4.31 -30.93
C ALA A 34 -13.02 3.98 -29.49
N HIS A 35 -13.74 2.88 -29.30
CA HIS A 35 -14.17 2.43 -27.97
C HIS A 35 -12.98 2.18 -27.03
N ASP A 36 -11.99 1.43 -27.52
CA ASP A 36 -10.78 1.12 -26.74
C ASP A 36 -9.92 2.38 -26.48
N LEU A 37 -9.85 3.32 -27.44
CA LEU A 37 -9.12 4.58 -27.31
C LEU A 37 -9.75 5.52 -26.27
N ILE A 38 -11.07 5.51 -26.11
CA ILE A 38 -11.74 6.23 -25.01
C ILE A 38 -11.27 5.67 -23.67
N GLY A 39 -11.22 4.35 -23.53
CA GLY A 39 -10.68 3.70 -22.32
C GLY A 39 -9.22 4.08 -22.06
N TRP A 40 -8.38 4.08 -23.10
CA TRP A 40 -6.98 4.48 -23.00
C TRP A 40 -6.80 5.95 -22.60
N HIS A 41 -7.63 6.83 -23.13
CA HIS A 41 -7.59 8.25 -22.79
C HIS A 41 -7.98 8.47 -21.32
N ARG A 42 -9.06 7.83 -20.86
CA ARG A 42 -9.50 7.89 -19.46
C ARG A 42 -8.47 7.32 -18.48
N ALA A 43 -7.80 6.23 -18.85
CA ALA A 43 -6.68 5.67 -18.09
C ALA A 43 -5.39 6.51 -18.19
N GLY A 44 -5.41 7.62 -18.93
CA GLY A 44 -4.26 8.50 -19.16
C GLY A 44 -3.13 7.85 -19.99
N ARG A 45 -3.40 6.77 -20.73
CA ARG A 45 -2.40 6.12 -21.61
C ARG A 45 -2.05 7.00 -22.81
N THR A 46 -3.00 7.79 -23.32
CA THR A 46 -2.82 8.70 -24.45
C THR A 46 -3.39 10.09 -24.16
N ALA A 47 -2.69 11.13 -24.60
CA ALA A 47 -3.22 12.51 -24.58
C ALA A 47 -4.27 12.70 -25.68
N GLU A 48 -5.18 13.65 -25.50
CA GLU A 48 -6.31 13.90 -26.40
C GLU A 48 -5.89 14.02 -27.87
N ALA A 49 -4.90 14.87 -28.17
CA ALA A 49 -4.41 15.08 -29.53
C ALA A 49 -3.88 13.79 -30.19
N ARG A 50 -3.26 12.89 -29.40
CA ARG A 50 -2.77 11.60 -29.89
C ARG A 50 -3.89 10.58 -30.02
N THR A 51 -4.85 10.57 -29.09
CA THR A 51 -6.05 9.74 -29.16
C THR A 51 -6.82 10.00 -30.45
N ARG A 52 -7.01 11.27 -30.83
CA ARG A 52 -7.64 11.66 -32.09
C ARG A 52 -6.86 11.15 -33.32
N LYS A 53 -5.54 11.33 -33.34
CA LYS A 53 -4.67 10.81 -34.42
C LYS A 53 -4.71 9.28 -34.55
N LEU A 54 -4.83 8.55 -33.44
CA LEU A 54 -4.95 7.09 -33.43
C LEU A 54 -6.34 6.61 -33.89
N ALA A 55 -7.39 7.38 -33.60
CA ALA A 55 -8.75 7.08 -34.04
C ALA A 55 -8.91 7.20 -35.57
N GLU A 56 -8.14 8.08 -36.21
CA GLU A 56 -8.09 8.23 -37.67
C GLU A 56 -7.38 7.07 -38.38
N LYS A 57 -6.46 6.39 -37.67
CA LYS A 57 -5.60 5.33 -38.23
C LYS A 57 -5.73 4.04 -37.42
N PRO A 58 -6.86 3.30 -37.54
CA PRO A 58 -7.14 2.12 -36.71
C PRO A 58 -6.07 1.03 -36.82
N GLY A 59 -5.43 0.87 -37.99
CA GLY A 59 -4.31 -0.08 -38.14
C GLY A 59 -3.13 0.22 -37.21
N ARG A 60 -2.76 1.50 -37.06
CA ARG A 60 -1.69 1.91 -36.12
C ARG A 60 -2.11 1.69 -34.67
N PHE A 61 -3.38 1.95 -34.35
CA PHE A 61 -3.92 1.64 -33.02
C PHE A 61 -3.78 0.17 -32.66
N PHE A 62 -4.16 -0.75 -33.56
CA PHE A 62 -4.06 -2.18 -33.27
C PHE A 62 -2.60 -2.64 -33.17
N LEU A 63 -1.70 -2.13 -34.01
CA LEU A 63 -0.26 -2.41 -33.87
C LEU A 63 0.27 -1.94 -32.51
N GLU A 64 -0.07 -0.74 -32.07
CA GLU A 64 0.31 -0.25 -30.74
C GLU A 64 -0.35 -1.08 -29.63
N ARG A 65 -1.60 -1.50 -29.79
CA ARG A 65 -2.32 -2.34 -28.81
C ARG A 65 -1.64 -3.69 -28.59
N PHE A 66 -1.21 -4.34 -29.66
CA PHE A 66 -0.58 -5.66 -29.60
C PHE A 66 0.92 -5.60 -29.31
N SER A 67 1.58 -4.45 -29.47
CA SER A 67 2.97 -4.25 -29.06
C SER A 67 3.07 -3.68 -27.65
N PHE A 68 2.87 -2.38 -27.50
CA PHE A 68 3.04 -1.65 -26.24
C PHE A 68 1.79 -1.65 -25.36
N GLY A 69 0.60 -1.88 -25.93
CA GLY A 69 -0.68 -1.81 -25.22
C GLY A 69 -0.87 -2.91 -24.17
N MET A 70 -0.10 -4.00 -24.25
CA MET A 70 -0.05 -5.04 -23.23
C MET A 70 0.75 -4.63 -21.99
N LEU A 71 1.56 -3.57 -22.08
CA LEU A 71 2.32 -3.07 -20.94
C LEU A 71 1.40 -2.39 -19.91
N PRO A 72 1.78 -2.44 -18.62
CA PRO A 72 1.20 -1.59 -17.58
C PRO A 72 1.22 -0.11 -17.99
N ILE A 73 0.26 0.67 -17.50
CA ILE A 73 0.04 2.07 -17.90
C ILE A 73 1.32 2.92 -17.77
N GLY A 74 2.10 2.72 -16.70
CA GLY A 74 3.36 3.43 -16.48
C GLY A 74 4.41 3.15 -17.56
N LEU A 75 4.64 1.88 -17.87
CA LEU A 75 5.60 1.45 -18.90
C LEU A 75 5.13 1.87 -20.30
N HIS A 76 3.83 1.75 -20.59
CA HIS A 76 3.25 2.25 -21.82
C HIS A 76 3.48 3.76 -22.01
N ARG A 77 3.31 4.57 -20.94
CA ARG A 77 3.62 6.02 -20.98
C ARG A 77 5.11 6.29 -21.15
N LEU A 78 5.98 5.49 -20.52
CA LEU A 78 7.43 5.63 -20.65
C LEU A 78 7.90 5.38 -22.09
N CYS A 79 7.45 4.28 -22.72
CA CYS A 79 7.83 3.94 -24.09
C CYS A 79 7.30 4.95 -25.11
N LEU A 80 6.07 5.45 -24.94
CA LEU A 80 5.41 6.29 -25.95
C LEU A 80 5.58 7.80 -25.70
N ARG A 81 5.91 8.20 -24.47
CA ARG A 81 6.08 9.61 -24.05
C ARG A 81 7.20 9.74 -23.01
N PRO A 82 8.45 9.37 -23.36
CA PRO A 82 9.56 9.29 -22.41
C PRO A 82 9.82 10.62 -21.70
N ILE A 83 9.74 11.74 -22.42
CA ILE A 83 9.96 13.09 -21.86
C ILE A 83 8.95 13.40 -20.74
N ILE A 84 7.70 13.00 -20.90
CA ILE A 84 6.64 13.31 -19.94
C ILE A 84 6.69 12.36 -18.76
N ALA A 85 6.95 11.08 -19.01
CA ALA A 85 7.22 10.12 -17.94
C ALA A 85 8.44 10.54 -17.09
N TRP A 86 9.52 11.00 -17.74
CA TRP A 86 10.70 11.52 -17.07
C TRP A 86 10.38 12.76 -16.22
N LYS A 87 9.66 13.74 -16.77
CA LYS A 87 9.19 14.91 -16.01
C LYS A 87 8.35 14.51 -14.79
N SER A 88 7.49 13.50 -14.89
CA SER A 88 6.73 12.99 -13.75
C SER A 88 7.62 12.33 -12.68
N ILE A 89 8.66 11.59 -13.09
CA ILE A 89 9.64 11.02 -12.15
C ILE A 89 10.42 12.12 -11.45
N VAL A 90 10.93 13.10 -12.19
CA VAL A 90 11.64 14.27 -11.63
C VAL A 90 10.72 15.04 -10.68
N ALA A 91 9.46 15.27 -11.05
CA ALA A 91 8.47 15.92 -10.20
C ALA A 91 8.20 15.14 -8.90
N PHE A 92 8.18 13.80 -8.95
CA PHE A 92 8.03 12.96 -7.76
C PHE A 92 9.21 13.10 -6.80
N PHE A 93 10.45 13.04 -7.30
CA PHE A 93 11.64 13.23 -6.46
C PHE A 93 11.76 14.67 -5.96
N LYS A 94 11.41 15.66 -6.79
CA LYS A 94 11.32 17.06 -6.37
C LYS A 94 10.28 17.23 -5.27
N PHE A 95 9.10 16.62 -5.39
CA PHE A 95 8.09 16.62 -4.34
C PHE A 95 8.64 16.05 -3.02
N ILE A 96 9.34 14.91 -3.05
CA ILE A 96 9.94 14.34 -1.82
C ILE A 96 10.96 15.29 -1.22
N TYR A 97 11.81 15.89 -2.06
CA TYR A 97 12.84 16.83 -1.61
C TYR A 97 12.23 18.10 -1.00
N ASP A 98 11.33 18.77 -1.73
CA ASP A 98 10.62 19.97 -1.28
C ASP A 98 9.83 19.67 0.00
N PHE A 99 9.17 18.51 0.07
CA PHE A 99 8.45 18.06 1.27
C PHE A 99 9.39 17.76 2.46
N ALA A 100 10.61 17.30 2.22
CA ALA A 100 11.58 17.03 3.29
C ALA A 100 12.29 18.30 3.79
N VAL A 101 12.53 19.28 2.92
CA VAL A 101 13.31 20.49 3.24
C VAL A 101 12.41 21.66 3.61
N ASP A 102 11.42 21.99 2.78
CA ASP A 102 10.61 23.20 2.90
C ASP A 102 9.43 23.00 3.88
N GLU A 103 9.40 23.81 4.93
CA GLU A 103 8.33 23.82 5.93
C GLU A 103 7.04 24.43 5.41
N ALA A 104 7.12 25.53 4.67
CA ALA A 104 5.95 26.20 4.10
C ALA A 104 5.28 25.30 3.04
N PHE A 105 6.07 24.54 2.28
CA PHE A 105 5.54 23.55 1.35
C PHE A 105 4.76 22.45 2.08
N ARG A 106 5.30 21.90 3.19
CA ARG A 106 4.61 20.88 3.99
C ARG A 106 3.33 21.39 4.60
N GLU A 107 3.36 22.59 5.19
CA GLU A 107 2.20 23.22 5.81
C GLU A 107 1.10 23.42 4.78
N LYS A 108 1.42 24.06 3.64
CA LYS A 108 0.48 24.27 2.55
C LYS A 108 -0.07 22.95 1.99
N TRP A 109 0.79 21.96 1.79
CA TRP A 109 0.35 20.64 1.34
C TRP A 109 -0.68 20.04 2.30
N PHE A 110 -0.43 20.12 3.61
CA PHE A 110 -1.34 19.58 4.62
C PHE A 110 -2.64 20.39 4.70
N LEU A 111 -2.59 21.72 4.66
CA LEU A 111 -3.79 22.58 4.62
C LEU A 111 -4.66 22.24 3.41
N ASN A 112 -4.06 22.03 2.24
CA ASN A 112 -4.80 21.59 1.05
C ASN A 112 -5.48 20.22 1.28
N GLN A 113 -4.82 19.28 1.96
CA GLN A 113 -5.45 18.01 2.30
C GLN A 113 -6.65 18.21 3.24
N VAL A 114 -6.53 19.08 4.25
CA VAL A 114 -7.63 19.35 5.19
C VAL A 114 -8.81 20.02 4.48
N ALA A 115 -8.55 21.00 3.61
CA ALA A 115 -9.58 21.68 2.81
C ALA A 115 -10.29 20.72 1.84
N GLU A 116 -9.54 19.88 1.12
CA GLU A 116 -10.13 18.83 0.27
C GLU A 116 -10.96 17.84 1.11
N GLY A 117 -10.53 17.56 2.36
CA GLY A 117 -11.25 16.70 3.29
C GLY A 117 -12.60 17.27 3.75
N GLU A 118 -12.70 18.59 3.89
CA GLU A 118 -13.95 19.30 4.15
C GLU A 118 -14.87 19.23 2.91
N GLU A 119 -14.33 19.49 1.71
CA GLU A 119 -15.09 19.42 0.45
C GLU A 119 -15.64 18.00 0.18
N ASP A 120 -14.85 16.97 0.49
CA ASP A 120 -15.24 15.56 0.38
C ASP A 120 -16.22 15.12 1.49
N GLY A 121 -16.54 15.99 2.45
CA GLY A 121 -17.44 15.69 3.58
C GLY A 121 -16.85 14.77 4.64
N MET A 122 -15.52 14.57 4.66
CA MET A 122 -14.82 13.78 5.68
C MET A 122 -14.61 14.54 7.00
N LEU A 123 -14.70 15.87 6.96
CA LEU A 123 -14.53 16.76 8.10
C LEU A 123 -15.74 17.69 8.23
N THR A 124 -16.19 17.91 9.46
CA THR A 124 -17.06 19.05 9.77
C THR A 124 -16.27 20.36 9.73
N LYS A 125 -16.95 21.49 9.56
CA LYS A 125 -16.31 22.80 9.52
C LYS A 125 -15.58 23.12 10.83
N GLU A 126 -16.16 22.69 11.96
CA GLU A 126 -15.57 22.84 13.28
C GLU A 126 -14.28 22.01 13.42
N GLU A 127 -14.25 20.79 12.88
CA GLU A 127 -13.05 19.94 12.88
C GLU A 127 -11.97 20.48 11.93
N HIS A 128 -12.36 21.02 10.77
CA HIS A 128 -11.46 21.71 9.85
C HIS A 128 -10.75 22.86 10.57
N ASP A 129 -11.50 23.79 11.15
CA ASP A 129 -10.95 24.99 11.79
C ASP A 129 -10.07 24.63 12.99
N HIS A 130 -10.44 23.60 13.75
CA HIS A 130 -9.61 23.09 14.84
C HIS A 130 -8.28 22.51 14.32
N ILE A 131 -8.30 21.66 13.29
CA ILE A 131 -7.09 21.07 12.71
C ILE A 131 -6.15 22.15 12.14
N VAL A 132 -6.71 23.18 11.49
CA VAL A 132 -5.93 24.31 10.96
C VAL A 132 -5.26 25.09 12.10
N SER A 133 -5.96 25.28 13.23
CA SER A 133 -5.40 26.02 14.38
C SER A 133 -4.19 25.34 15.04
N ILE A 134 -4.13 24.00 15.01
CA ILE A 134 -3.08 23.20 15.66
C ILE A 134 -1.93 22.82 14.72
N ILE A 135 -1.97 23.19 13.44
CA ILE A 135 -1.02 22.69 12.43
C ILE A 135 0.46 22.97 12.75
N LYS A 136 0.73 24.09 13.44
CA LYS A 136 2.08 24.53 13.84
C LYS A 136 2.58 23.87 15.13
N GLU A 137 1.78 23.01 15.74
CA GLU A 137 2.19 22.32 16.95
C GLU A 137 3.40 21.41 16.68
N PRO A 138 4.40 21.38 17.57
CA PRO A 138 5.65 20.64 17.35
C PRO A 138 5.45 19.16 17.01
N PHE A 139 4.39 18.55 17.54
CA PHE A 139 4.05 17.16 17.27
C PHE A 139 3.58 16.93 15.83
N ILE A 140 2.77 17.83 15.28
CA ILE A 140 2.28 17.74 13.88
C ILE A 140 3.42 18.04 12.90
N VAL A 141 4.27 19.02 13.19
CA VAL A 141 5.46 19.31 12.38
C VAL A 141 6.39 18.09 12.33
N LYS A 142 6.60 17.42 13.46
CA LYS A 142 7.37 16.17 13.53
C LYS A 142 6.72 15.06 12.70
N TYR A 143 5.41 14.87 12.82
CA TYR A 143 4.66 13.91 12.00
C TYR A 143 4.87 14.16 10.49
N LEU A 144 4.74 15.42 10.04
CA LEU A 144 4.94 15.78 8.63
C LEU A 144 6.37 15.47 8.18
N LYS A 145 7.39 15.74 9.01
CA LYS A 145 8.78 15.34 8.71
C LYS A 145 8.94 13.82 8.62
N SER A 146 8.34 13.06 9.52
CA SER A 146 8.37 11.60 9.44
C SER A 146 7.65 11.08 8.20
N MET A 147 6.56 11.72 7.76
CA MET A 147 5.85 11.35 6.53
C MET A 147 6.72 11.54 5.27
N ALA A 148 7.65 12.49 5.27
CA ALA A 148 8.62 12.64 4.18
C ALA A 148 9.46 11.36 3.98
N VAL A 149 9.92 10.75 5.08
CA VAL A 149 10.64 9.47 5.05
C VAL A 149 9.75 8.37 4.48
N HIS A 150 8.45 8.39 4.77
CA HIS A 150 7.51 7.40 4.23
C HIS A 150 7.38 7.53 2.72
N PHE A 151 7.24 8.75 2.21
CA PHE A 151 7.22 8.99 0.77
C PHE A 151 8.51 8.53 0.09
N ALA A 152 9.66 8.75 0.74
CA ALA A 152 10.95 8.24 0.25
C ALA A 152 11.03 6.71 0.24
N THR A 153 10.31 6.00 1.13
CA THR A 153 10.28 4.52 1.15
C THR A 153 9.35 3.88 0.14
N ILE A 154 8.41 4.63 -0.47
CA ILE A 154 7.47 4.11 -1.49
C ILE A 154 8.19 3.40 -2.65
N PRO A 155 9.19 4.02 -3.33
CA PRO A 155 9.85 3.39 -4.47
C PRO A 155 10.86 2.29 -4.08
N VAL A 156 11.29 2.23 -2.80
CA VAL A 156 12.42 1.39 -2.36
C VAL A 156 12.19 -0.09 -2.68
N THR A 157 11.00 -0.62 -2.38
CA THR A 157 10.68 -2.02 -2.66
C THR A 157 10.77 -2.35 -4.15
N GLN A 158 10.35 -1.44 -5.02
CA GLN A 158 10.40 -1.66 -6.47
C GLN A 158 11.85 -1.61 -6.98
N ILE A 159 12.64 -0.64 -6.52
CA ILE A 159 14.06 -0.51 -6.86
C ILE A 159 14.82 -1.77 -6.45
N VAL A 160 14.67 -2.21 -5.19
CA VAL A 160 15.34 -3.41 -4.69
C VAL A 160 14.89 -4.65 -5.47
N SER A 161 13.59 -4.82 -5.74
CA SER A 161 13.08 -5.98 -6.48
C SER A 161 13.66 -6.08 -7.90
N ILE A 162 13.78 -4.94 -8.60
CA ILE A 162 14.34 -4.89 -9.96
C ILE A 162 15.84 -5.17 -9.94
N ILE A 163 16.57 -4.58 -8.99
CA ILE A 163 18.01 -4.79 -8.84
C ILE A 163 18.29 -6.26 -8.52
N THR A 164 17.64 -6.83 -7.49
CA THR A 164 17.81 -8.24 -7.10
C THR A 164 17.39 -9.17 -8.23
N GLY A 165 16.25 -8.92 -8.88
CA GLY A 165 15.81 -9.70 -10.03
C GLY A 165 16.83 -9.65 -11.17
N GLY A 166 17.39 -8.48 -11.46
CA GLY A 166 18.41 -8.29 -12.49
C GLY A 166 19.71 -9.05 -12.18
N PHE A 167 20.17 -9.02 -10.92
CA PHE A 167 21.31 -9.82 -10.47
C PHE A 167 21.07 -11.33 -10.62
N VAL A 168 19.89 -11.81 -10.22
CA VAL A 168 19.52 -13.23 -10.35
C VAL A 168 19.46 -13.63 -11.83
N ALA A 169 18.87 -12.80 -12.69
CA ALA A 169 18.83 -13.04 -14.13
C ALA A 169 20.24 -13.09 -14.75
N ALA A 170 21.11 -12.15 -14.38
CA ALA A 170 22.50 -12.12 -14.83
C ALA A 170 23.28 -13.36 -14.36
N TYR A 171 23.03 -13.83 -13.14
CA TYR A 171 23.63 -15.06 -12.62
C TYR A 171 23.17 -16.31 -13.37
N VAL A 172 21.87 -16.41 -13.70
CA VAL A 172 21.33 -17.53 -14.50
C VAL A 172 21.94 -17.56 -15.90
N LEU A 173 22.06 -16.39 -16.55
CA LEU A 173 22.73 -16.28 -17.85
C LEU A 173 24.22 -16.62 -17.75
N GLY A 174 24.90 -16.17 -16.68
CA GLY A 174 26.31 -16.47 -16.43
C GLY A 174 26.60 -17.96 -16.20
N LYS A 175 25.61 -18.75 -15.77
CA LYS A 175 25.69 -20.21 -15.65
C LYS A 175 25.29 -20.98 -16.91
N GLY A 176 25.06 -20.27 -18.03
CA GLY A 176 24.66 -20.88 -19.30
C GLY A 176 23.16 -21.18 -19.41
N GLY A 177 22.34 -20.61 -18.52
CA GLY A 177 20.88 -20.71 -18.62
C GLY A 177 20.32 -19.97 -19.83
N SER A 178 19.13 -20.36 -20.29
CA SER A 178 18.48 -19.70 -21.42
C SER A 178 17.93 -18.32 -21.04
N MET A 179 17.70 -17.45 -22.04
CA MET A 179 17.02 -16.15 -21.83
C MET A 179 15.61 -16.31 -21.25
N ALA A 180 14.94 -17.43 -21.53
CA ALA A 180 13.64 -17.76 -20.96
C ALA A 180 13.75 -18.02 -19.45
N ASP A 181 14.76 -18.80 -19.03
CA ASP A 181 14.98 -19.12 -17.60
C ASP A 181 15.36 -17.87 -16.80
N ALA A 182 16.22 -17.01 -17.38
CA ALA A 182 16.61 -15.75 -16.76
C ALA A 182 15.42 -14.78 -16.61
N SER A 183 14.56 -14.71 -17.64
CA SER A 183 13.35 -13.88 -17.61
C SER A 183 12.32 -14.41 -16.61
N LEU A 184 12.17 -15.74 -16.51
CA LEU A 184 11.28 -16.38 -15.55
C LEU A 184 11.77 -16.16 -14.12
N ALA A 185 13.08 -16.28 -13.87
CA ALA A 185 13.70 -16.00 -12.58
C ALA A 185 13.52 -14.54 -12.18
N PHE A 186 13.74 -13.59 -13.11
CA PHE A 186 13.48 -12.17 -12.90
C PHE A 186 12.02 -11.92 -12.49
N ALA A 187 11.07 -12.43 -13.27
CA ALA A 187 9.65 -12.26 -13.02
C ALA A 187 9.23 -12.89 -11.67
N GLY A 188 9.78 -14.05 -11.34
CA GLY A 188 9.56 -14.74 -10.07
C GLY A 188 10.02 -13.91 -8.87
N ILE A 189 11.21 -13.30 -8.94
CA ILE A 189 11.72 -12.41 -7.89
C ILE A 189 10.83 -11.18 -7.75
N VAL A 190 10.47 -10.51 -8.85
CA VAL A 190 9.59 -9.34 -8.80
C VAL A 190 8.24 -9.71 -8.18
N ALA A 191 7.65 -10.84 -8.56
CA ALA A 191 6.38 -11.33 -8.00
C ALA A 191 6.49 -11.64 -6.50
N LEU A 192 7.58 -12.28 -6.07
CA LEU A 192 7.86 -12.57 -4.66
C LEU A 192 7.87 -11.29 -3.80
N PHE A 193 8.54 -10.24 -4.26
CA PHE A 193 8.54 -8.93 -3.58
C PHE A 193 7.17 -8.24 -3.58
N GLN A 194 6.25 -8.62 -4.47
CA GLN A 194 4.87 -8.10 -4.42
C GLN A 194 4.01 -8.82 -3.38
N VAL A 195 4.13 -10.14 -3.27
CA VAL A 195 3.32 -10.98 -2.38
C VAL A 195 3.83 -10.95 -0.94
N THR A 196 5.13 -10.72 -0.73
CA THR A 196 5.71 -10.68 0.62
C THR A 196 5.11 -9.55 1.48
N PRO A 197 4.62 -9.86 2.70
CA PRO A 197 4.00 -8.87 3.58
C PRO A 197 5.01 -7.91 4.19
N ILE A 198 6.28 -8.32 4.26
CA ILE A 198 7.42 -7.51 4.69
C ILE A 198 8.27 -7.27 3.46
N SER A 199 8.56 -6.00 3.18
CA SER A 199 9.29 -5.56 1.99
C SER A 199 10.47 -4.66 2.38
N PRO A 200 11.46 -4.47 1.49
CA PRO A 200 12.60 -3.59 1.77
C PRO A 200 12.19 -2.18 2.22
N GLY A 201 11.17 -1.60 1.59
CA GLY A 201 10.64 -0.29 2.01
C GLY A 201 9.99 -0.31 3.39
N SER A 202 9.26 -1.39 3.74
CA SER A 202 8.65 -1.50 5.07
C SER A 202 9.66 -1.81 6.17
N LEU A 203 10.78 -2.48 5.85
CA LEU A 203 11.93 -2.61 6.74
C LEU A 203 12.58 -1.25 7.01
N CYS A 204 12.87 -0.46 5.95
CA CYS A 204 13.45 0.87 6.11
C CYS A 204 12.57 1.77 6.98
N ARG A 205 11.27 1.77 6.72
CA ARG A 205 10.29 2.49 7.54
C ARG A 205 10.25 1.97 8.97
N GLY A 206 10.22 0.66 9.17
CA GLY A 206 10.15 0.07 10.51
C GLY A 206 11.38 0.36 11.36
N PHE A 207 12.57 0.27 10.78
CA PHE A 207 13.80 0.69 11.44
C PHE A 207 13.82 2.18 11.76
N TYR A 208 13.26 3.03 10.90
CA TYR A 208 13.10 4.45 11.19
C TYR A 208 12.16 4.70 12.38
N VAL A 209 11.03 3.98 12.49
CA VAL A 209 10.14 4.06 13.65
C VAL A 209 10.82 3.58 14.92
N VAL A 210 11.58 2.48 14.85
CA VAL A 210 12.37 1.98 15.99
C VAL A 210 13.44 2.99 16.40
N TYR A 211 14.10 3.64 15.43
CA TYR A 211 15.04 4.73 15.70
C TYR A 211 14.35 5.89 16.44
N LEU A 212 13.18 6.34 15.99
CA LEU A 212 12.41 7.38 16.68
C LEU A 212 12.01 6.96 18.09
N MET A 213 11.55 5.72 18.26
CA MET A 213 11.19 5.16 19.57
C MET A 213 12.36 5.21 20.57
N ILE A 214 13.58 4.88 20.11
CA ILE A 214 14.79 4.92 20.93
C ILE A 214 15.24 6.36 21.17
N HIS A 215 15.30 7.18 20.12
CA HIS A 215 15.81 8.54 20.17
C HIS A 215 14.94 9.46 21.02
N GLU A 216 13.61 9.35 20.89
CA GLU A 216 12.65 10.13 21.66
C GLU A 216 12.38 9.56 23.05
N ARG A 217 12.95 8.38 23.35
CA ARG A 217 12.73 7.62 24.60
C ARG A 217 11.23 7.40 24.91
N ASN A 218 10.38 7.45 23.88
CA ASN A 218 8.93 7.31 24.00
C ASN A 218 8.49 5.92 23.54
N TRP A 219 8.63 4.94 24.43
CA TRP A 219 8.27 3.56 24.13
C TRP A 219 6.76 3.34 24.06
N ARG A 220 5.95 4.21 24.67
CA ARG A 220 4.51 3.99 24.86
C ARG A 220 3.71 4.28 23.61
N ASP A 221 3.98 5.42 22.95
CA ASP A 221 3.22 5.84 21.77
C ASP A 221 3.66 5.08 20.51
N TYR A 222 4.94 4.69 20.43
CA TYR A 222 5.48 3.97 19.28
C TYR A 222 5.27 2.45 19.34
N LEU A 223 4.77 1.89 20.45
CA LEU A 223 4.67 0.43 20.63
C LEU A 223 3.69 -0.23 19.65
N VAL A 224 2.59 0.44 19.32
CA VAL A 224 1.61 -0.03 18.32
C VAL A 224 2.09 0.29 16.90
N ALA A 225 2.74 1.45 16.72
CA ALA A 225 3.27 1.89 15.44
C ALA A 225 4.44 1.01 14.94
N ALA A 226 5.30 0.56 15.84
CA ALA A 226 6.50 -0.22 15.53
C ALA A 226 6.20 -1.53 14.78
N PRO A 227 5.40 -2.49 15.30
CA PRO A 227 5.11 -3.73 14.57
C PRO A 227 4.34 -3.46 13.26
N LEU A 228 3.41 -2.51 13.28
CA LEU A 228 2.60 -2.16 12.12
C LEU A 228 3.46 -1.58 10.99
N SER A 229 4.47 -0.77 11.33
CA SER A 229 5.37 -0.14 10.37
C SER A 229 6.18 -1.13 9.53
N PHE A 230 6.39 -2.37 9.98
CA PHE A 230 7.04 -3.42 9.20
C PHE A 230 6.13 -4.06 8.13
N VAL A 231 4.80 -3.86 8.22
CA VAL A 231 3.82 -4.43 7.29
C VAL A 231 3.67 -3.54 6.06
N LYS A 232 3.94 -4.07 4.85
CA LYS A 232 3.98 -3.34 3.58
C LYS A 232 2.73 -2.48 3.31
N TYR A 233 1.54 -3.06 3.46
CA TYR A 233 0.27 -2.40 3.11
C TYR A 233 -0.27 -1.46 4.19
N ILE A 234 -0.03 -1.80 5.46
CA ILE A 234 -0.70 -1.16 6.59
C ILE A 234 0.24 -0.19 7.32
N GLY A 235 1.55 -0.36 7.21
CA GLY A 235 2.50 0.40 7.99
C GLY A 235 2.58 1.90 7.70
N TYR A 236 1.90 2.40 6.67
CA TYR A 236 1.71 3.85 6.47
C TYR A 236 0.69 4.45 7.45
N LEU A 237 -0.17 3.61 8.05
CA LEU A 237 -1.11 3.98 9.11
C LEU A 237 -0.45 4.02 10.49
N ALA A 238 0.80 3.57 10.64
CA ALA A 238 1.50 3.52 11.91
C ALA A 238 1.60 4.90 12.60
N PHE A 239 1.88 5.94 11.82
CA PHE A 239 2.00 7.30 12.35
C PHE A 239 0.65 7.93 12.70
N PRO A 240 -0.39 7.90 11.83
CA PRO A 240 -1.73 8.32 12.24
C PRO A 240 -2.23 7.58 13.50
N LEU A 241 -1.95 6.28 13.62
CA LEU A 241 -2.30 5.49 14.80
C LEU A 241 -1.58 5.98 16.06
N GLN A 242 -0.31 6.37 15.96
CA GLN A 242 0.41 7.02 17.06
C GLN A 242 -0.29 8.31 17.52
N MET A 243 -0.83 9.09 16.59
CA MET A 243 -1.49 10.37 16.89
C MET A 243 -2.87 10.21 17.54
N THR A 244 -3.49 9.03 17.48
CA THR A 244 -4.87 8.81 18.01
C THR A 244 -5.02 9.17 19.48
N THR A 245 -3.94 9.11 20.25
CA THR A 245 -3.91 9.40 21.69
C THR A 245 -3.92 10.89 22.00
N THR A 246 -3.38 11.71 21.11
CA THR A 246 -3.14 13.15 21.34
C THR A 246 -4.06 14.01 20.47
N TYR A 247 -4.34 13.59 19.23
CA TYR A 247 -5.20 14.29 18.27
C TYR A 247 -6.16 13.29 17.59
N PRO A 248 -7.23 12.86 18.29
CA PRO A 248 -8.12 11.81 17.79
C PRO A 248 -8.87 12.20 16.51
N HIS A 249 -9.29 13.46 16.37
CA HIS A 249 -9.97 13.96 15.16
C HIS A 249 -9.03 13.94 13.95
N LEU A 250 -7.82 14.46 14.12
CA LEU A 250 -6.81 14.47 13.07
C LEU A 250 -6.38 13.05 12.68
N ALA A 251 -6.18 12.16 13.65
CA ALA A 251 -5.83 10.78 13.40
C ALA A 251 -6.93 10.05 12.61
N ARG A 252 -8.21 10.25 12.96
CA ARG A 252 -9.33 9.69 12.21
C ARG A 252 -9.36 10.20 10.77
N PHE A 253 -9.25 11.51 10.57
CA PHE A 253 -9.19 12.09 9.23
C PHE A 253 -8.06 11.50 8.38
N LEU A 254 -6.84 11.47 8.93
CA LEU A 254 -5.68 10.94 8.22
C LEU A 254 -5.84 9.45 7.91
N VAL A 255 -6.44 8.67 8.80
CA VAL A 255 -6.70 7.25 8.55
C VAL A 255 -7.79 7.06 7.53
N SER A 256 -8.94 7.74 7.64
CA SER A 256 -10.04 7.65 6.68
C SER A 256 -9.56 8.00 5.28
N ARG A 257 -8.92 9.16 5.10
CA ARG A 257 -8.39 9.60 3.81
C ARG A 257 -7.38 8.62 3.21
N ARG A 258 -6.57 7.95 4.03
CA ARG A 258 -5.61 6.93 3.57
C ARG A 258 -6.26 5.57 3.35
N ALA A 259 -7.26 5.20 4.13
CA ALA A 259 -8.07 4.01 3.92
C ALA A 259 -8.82 4.09 2.60
N THR A 260 -9.47 5.22 2.30
CA THR A 260 -10.12 5.47 1.00
C THR A 260 -9.12 5.29 -0.16
N SER A 261 -7.89 5.80 -0.02
CA SER A 261 -6.82 5.60 -1.00
C SER A 261 -6.32 4.15 -1.12
N LEU A 262 -6.31 3.37 -0.02
CA LEU A 262 -5.90 1.95 -0.01
C LEU A 262 -6.97 1.04 -0.64
N VAL A 263 -8.24 1.36 -0.40
CA VAL A 263 -9.40 0.64 -0.95
C VAL A 263 -9.45 0.77 -2.48
N HIS A 264 -8.87 1.85 -3.04
CA HIS A 264 -8.73 2.00 -4.49
C HIS A 264 -7.60 1.13 -5.10
N ILE A 265 -6.68 0.62 -4.28
CA ILE A 265 -5.54 -0.21 -4.73
C ILE A 265 -5.90 -1.71 -4.73
N ILE A 266 -6.82 -2.13 -3.86
CA ILE A 266 -7.28 -3.52 -3.75
C ILE A 266 -8.76 -3.59 -4.15
N PRO A 267 -9.10 -3.83 -5.43
CA PRO A 267 -10.49 -4.01 -5.84
C PRO A 267 -10.96 -5.39 -5.38
N VAL A 268 -11.55 -5.48 -4.18
CA VAL A 268 -12.28 -6.67 -3.76
C VAL A 268 -13.74 -6.46 -4.18
N PHE A 269 -14.10 -7.10 -5.29
CA PHE A 269 -15.46 -7.24 -5.82
C PHE A 269 -16.26 -5.96 -6.09
N GLY A 270 -15.84 -5.17 -7.08
CA GLY A 270 -16.77 -4.45 -7.98
C GLY A 270 -17.74 -3.41 -7.40
N GLU A 271 -17.79 -3.20 -6.09
CA GLU A 271 -18.56 -2.16 -5.42
C GLU A 271 -17.60 -1.25 -4.64
N HIS A 272 -17.89 0.05 -4.66
CA HIS A 272 -17.08 1.06 -3.99
C HIS A 272 -17.10 0.86 -2.46
N GLY A 273 -16.08 0.16 -1.97
CA GLY A 273 -15.26 0.56 -0.83
C GLY A 273 -15.81 0.54 0.60
N ALA A 274 -17.10 0.34 0.85
CA ALA A 274 -17.62 0.43 2.23
C ALA A 274 -17.18 -0.72 3.16
N LEU A 275 -17.13 -1.98 2.67
CA LEU A 275 -16.91 -3.15 3.53
C LEU A 275 -15.45 -3.35 3.99
N LEU A 276 -14.48 -3.04 3.13
CA LEU A 276 -13.06 -3.17 3.48
C LEU A 276 -12.61 -1.99 4.37
N GLU A 277 -13.19 -0.81 4.16
CA GLU A 277 -13.03 0.34 5.05
C GLU A 277 -13.56 0.03 6.45
N HIS A 278 -14.77 -0.53 6.55
CA HIS A 278 -15.32 -1.03 7.83
C HIS A 278 -14.47 -2.13 8.46
N TRP A 279 -13.97 -3.10 7.69
CA TRP A 279 -13.13 -4.18 8.25
C TRP A 279 -11.77 -3.69 8.76
N VAL A 280 -11.11 -2.76 8.06
CA VAL A 280 -9.85 -2.14 8.51
C VAL A 280 -10.11 -1.26 9.73
N PHE A 281 -11.16 -0.44 9.71
CA PHE A 281 -11.54 0.33 10.90
C PHE A 281 -11.88 -0.58 12.09
N ASP A 282 -12.61 -1.66 11.87
CA ASP A 282 -12.96 -2.61 12.92
C ASP A 282 -11.72 -3.31 13.46
N LEU A 283 -10.84 -3.83 12.59
CA LEU A 283 -9.63 -4.56 13.01
C LEU A 283 -8.61 -3.67 13.75
N PHE A 284 -8.48 -2.40 13.37
CA PHE A 284 -7.46 -1.50 13.95
C PHE A 284 -8.00 -0.56 15.04
N PHE A 285 -9.30 -0.30 15.11
CA PHE A 285 -9.89 0.60 16.10
C PHE A 285 -10.88 -0.10 17.05
N ASN A 286 -11.82 -0.91 16.55
CA ASN A 286 -12.82 -1.57 17.41
C ASN A 286 -12.30 -2.85 18.07
N VAL A 287 -11.56 -3.69 17.36
CA VAL A 287 -11.01 -4.96 17.86
C VAL A 287 -10.01 -4.72 19.01
N PRO A 288 -9.08 -3.75 18.95
CA PRO A 288 -8.23 -3.45 20.11
C PRO A 288 -9.03 -2.94 21.32
N GLN A 289 -10.12 -2.20 21.10
CA GLN A 289 -11.00 -1.71 22.16
C GLN A 289 -11.89 -2.81 22.78
N ILE A 290 -12.36 -3.76 21.98
CA ILE A 290 -13.19 -4.90 22.41
C ILE A 290 -12.33 -6.01 23.03
N MET A 291 -11.17 -6.31 22.43
CA MET A 291 -10.22 -7.30 22.94
C MET A 291 -9.48 -6.81 24.19
N GLY A 292 -9.37 -5.50 24.42
CA GLY A 292 -8.78 -4.92 25.63
C GLY A 292 -9.35 -5.43 26.96
N ARG A 293 -10.63 -5.82 26.98
CA ARG A 293 -11.28 -6.38 28.17
C ARG A 293 -11.06 -7.88 28.34
N HIS A 294 -11.06 -8.66 27.26
CA HIS A 294 -10.95 -10.13 27.30
C HIS A 294 -9.50 -10.64 27.27
N ILE A 295 -8.57 -9.93 26.61
CA ILE A 295 -7.15 -10.30 26.55
C ILE A 295 -6.48 -10.21 27.94
N LYS A 296 -6.96 -9.35 28.86
CA LYS A 296 -6.41 -9.28 30.23
C LYS A 296 -6.53 -10.60 30.98
N GLY A 297 -7.70 -11.23 30.90
CA GLY A 297 -7.95 -12.55 31.50
C GLY A 297 -7.10 -13.63 30.84
N LEU A 298 -7.04 -13.61 29.50
CA LEU A 298 -6.26 -14.56 28.72
C LEU A 298 -4.75 -14.46 29.00
N LEU A 299 -4.17 -13.25 29.01
CA LEU A 299 -2.75 -13.04 29.32
C LEU A 299 -2.41 -13.42 30.77
N THR A 300 -3.36 -13.23 31.68
CA THR A 300 -3.21 -13.65 33.07
C THR A 300 -3.22 -15.17 33.20
N ALA A 301 -4.18 -15.84 32.55
CA ALA A 301 -4.25 -17.29 32.49
C ALA A 301 -3.04 -17.90 31.78
N TRP A 302 -2.56 -17.27 30.70
CA TRP A 302 -1.38 -17.70 29.95
C TRP A 302 -0.09 -17.61 30.77
N MET A 303 0.09 -16.50 31.50
CA MET A 303 1.23 -16.35 32.41
C MET A 303 1.18 -17.37 33.55
N LEU A 304 0.00 -17.61 34.13
CA LEU A 304 -0.19 -18.60 35.20
C LEU A 304 0.09 -20.03 34.68
N LEU A 305 -0.38 -20.37 33.48
CA LEU A 305 -0.14 -21.65 32.85
C LEU A 305 1.36 -21.88 32.61
N GLY A 306 2.07 -20.87 32.10
CA GLY A 306 3.53 -20.93 31.95
C GLY A 306 4.26 -21.11 33.27
N MET A 307 3.84 -20.40 34.32
CA MET A 307 4.43 -20.56 35.66
C MET A 307 4.17 -21.95 36.23
N VAL A 308 2.95 -22.49 36.13
CA VAL A 308 2.60 -23.82 36.66
C VAL A 308 3.33 -24.94 35.90
N VAL A 309 3.52 -24.80 34.59
CA VAL A 309 4.18 -25.84 33.77
C VAL A 309 5.70 -25.78 33.88
N ILE A 310 6.29 -24.59 33.91
CA ILE A 310 7.75 -24.43 33.81
C ILE A 310 8.45 -24.34 35.17
N LEU A 311 7.84 -23.76 36.23
CA LEU A 311 8.49 -23.71 37.55
C LEU A 311 8.87 -25.09 38.08
N PRO A 312 7.98 -26.11 38.06
CA PRO A 312 8.35 -27.45 38.53
C PRO A 312 9.48 -28.07 37.70
N ALA A 313 9.48 -27.82 36.39
CA ALA A 313 10.52 -28.30 35.48
C ALA A 313 11.88 -27.62 35.74
N LEU A 314 11.90 -26.36 36.20
CA LEU A 314 13.13 -25.65 36.57
C LEU A 314 13.82 -26.23 37.80
N PHE A 315 13.10 -26.86 38.72
CA PHE A 315 13.69 -27.50 39.91
C PHE A 315 14.37 -28.84 39.62
N VAL A 316 14.06 -29.46 38.48
CA VAL A 316 14.59 -30.78 38.08
C VAL A 316 15.55 -30.66 36.89
N ALA A 317 15.64 -29.49 36.26
CA ALA A 317 16.45 -29.27 35.06
C ALA A 317 17.95 -29.09 35.34
N SER A 318 18.78 -29.68 34.48
CA SER A 318 20.23 -29.44 34.41
C SER A 318 20.54 -27.97 34.07
N THR A 319 21.73 -27.48 34.43
CA THR A 319 22.17 -26.08 34.26
C THR A 319 21.99 -25.52 32.84
N LYS A 320 22.15 -26.35 31.79
CA LYS A 320 21.89 -25.94 30.39
C LYS A 320 20.39 -25.86 30.05
N GLY A 321 19.57 -26.76 30.60
CA GLY A 321 18.11 -26.75 30.42
C GLY A 321 17.44 -25.63 31.22
N TRP A 322 18.04 -25.27 32.35
CA TRP A 322 17.57 -24.19 33.23
C TRP A 322 17.52 -22.84 32.49
N VAL A 323 18.59 -22.49 31.76
CA VAL A 323 18.65 -21.24 30.98
C VAL A 323 17.58 -21.21 29.88
N GLY A 324 17.40 -22.32 29.14
CA GLY A 324 16.38 -22.40 28.08
C GLY A 324 14.95 -22.31 28.61
N LEU A 325 14.66 -22.96 29.74
CA LEU A 325 13.37 -22.91 30.41
C LEU A 325 13.09 -21.54 31.03
N MET A 326 14.11 -20.86 31.57
CA MET A 326 14.00 -19.48 32.05
C MET A 326 13.71 -18.50 30.92
N ILE A 327 14.39 -18.65 29.77
CA ILE A 327 14.11 -17.83 28.57
C ILE A 327 12.69 -18.10 28.07
N ALA A 328 12.25 -19.36 28.01
CA ALA A 328 10.88 -19.68 27.61
C ALA A 328 9.84 -19.10 28.57
N LEU A 329 10.03 -19.25 29.89
CA LEU A 329 9.15 -18.70 30.92
C LEU A 329 9.06 -17.18 30.81
N VAL A 330 10.20 -16.50 30.73
CA VAL A 330 10.26 -15.04 30.68
C VAL A 330 9.75 -14.52 29.35
N ALA A 331 10.26 -15.01 28.21
CA ALA A 331 9.95 -14.45 26.90
C ALA A 331 8.55 -14.84 26.37
N VAL A 332 8.07 -16.05 26.66
CA VAL A 332 6.82 -16.58 26.07
C VAL A 332 5.62 -16.42 26.99
N PHE A 333 5.82 -16.47 28.31
CA PHE A 333 4.70 -16.48 29.27
C PHE A 333 4.59 -15.20 30.10
N ILE A 334 5.72 -14.62 30.52
CA ILE A 334 5.73 -13.42 31.37
C ILE A 334 5.79 -12.12 30.53
N CYS A 335 6.66 -12.07 29.52
CA CYS A 335 6.91 -10.88 28.71
C CYS A 335 5.67 -10.41 27.93
N PRO A 336 4.83 -11.28 27.34
CA PRO A 336 3.60 -10.83 26.70
C PRO A 336 2.67 -10.14 27.70
N ARG A 337 2.52 -10.65 28.92
CA ARG A 337 1.74 -9.93 29.93
C ARG A 337 2.41 -8.61 30.31
N MET A 338 3.70 -8.60 30.62
CA MET A 338 4.40 -7.37 31.04
C MET A 338 4.35 -6.26 29.99
N VAL A 339 4.40 -6.63 28.70
CA VAL A 339 4.35 -5.69 27.57
C VAL A 339 2.91 -5.29 27.23
N PHE A 340 1.97 -6.23 27.17
CA PHE A 340 0.60 -5.97 26.71
C PHE A 340 -0.38 -5.57 27.83
N TYR A 341 -0.15 -5.92 29.10
CA TYR A 341 -1.04 -5.59 30.22
C TYR A 341 -1.14 -4.08 30.50
N PRO A 342 -0.04 -3.28 30.47
CA PRO A 342 -0.12 -1.82 30.57
C PRO A 342 -0.85 -1.17 29.39
N ILE A 343 -0.75 -1.78 28.20
CA ILE A 343 -1.40 -1.31 26.96
C ILE A 343 -2.93 -1.47 27.05
N LEU A 344 -3.41 -2.56 27.66
CA LEU A 344 -4.84 -2.88 27.76
C LEU A 344 -5.51 -2.29 29.01
N CYS A 345 -4.74 -1.86 30.02
CA CYS A 345 -5.24 -1.25 31.26
C CYS A 345 -5.40 0.26 31.21
N ARG A 346 -5.39 0.87 30.02
CA ARG A 346 -5.68 2.30 29.85
C ARG A 346 -7.14 2.59 30.23
N ASN A 347 -7.38 2.92 31.49
CA ASN A 347 -8.60 3.64 31.88
C ASN A 347 -8.54 5.02 31.20
N LYS A 348 -9.73 5.47 30.77
CA LYS A 348 -9.99 6.77 30.14
C LYS A 348 -9.35 7.92 30.89
#